data_AF-A0A6M0F5T5-F1
#
_entry.id   AF-A0A6M0F5T5-F1
#
_cell.length_a   1.000
_cell.length_b   1.000
_cell.length_c   1.000
_cell.angle_alpha   90.00
_cell.angle_beta   90.00
_cell.angle_gamma   90.00
#
_symmetry.space_group_name_H-M   'P 1'
#
loop_
_entity.id
_entity.type
_entity.pdbx_description
1 polymer ?
#
loop_
_entity_poly.entity_id
_entity_poly.type
_entity_poly.pdbx_seq_one_letter_code
_entity_poly.pdbx_strand_id
1 'polypeptide(L)'
;MSTIRFHRWLLNVRWLRRPAVHLAGFFLIGLMSTVSLSNGPQVEEDGVTSLSMGPLSIGQEVSAQSVQSSSDFSAEDVDSYADALLKIEAIRQQTWSELEAEFAPQPVPEVACHDEQTLEGLSEALQQSVVRFCEQSIVLVRESGLSVTQFNQITANQEEDRNLANAVQAAIARLQQADALTSGTDGESDGTN
;
A
#
# COMPACT_ATOMS: atom_id res chain seq x y z
N MET A 1 12.70 -27.30 4.28
CA MET A 1 12.52 -25.95 4.85
C MET A 1 11.44 -25.24 4.04
N SER A 2 10.42 -24.68 4.70
CA SER A 2 9.39 -23.90 4.00
C SER A 2 9.96 -22.51 3.71
N THR A 3 10.12 -22.16 2.44
CA THR A 3 10.56 -20.83 2.00
C THR A 3 9.35 -19.97 1.66
N ILE A 4 9.44 -18.66 1.90
CA ILE A 4 8.43 -17.71 1.41
C ILE A 4 8.59 -17.60 -0.10
N ARG A 5 7.51 -17.78 -0.84
CA ARG A 5 7.50 -17.61 -2.29
C ARG A 5 7.13 -16.16 -2.63
N PHE A 6 8.16 -15.36 -2.91
CA PHE A 6 7.97 -14.06 -3.52
C PHE A 6 7.74 -14.24 -5.03
N HIS A 7 6.55 -14.72 -5.40
CA HIS A 7 6.20 -14.96 -6.79
C HIS A 7 5.96 -13.63 -7.51
N ARG A 8 7.01 -12.92 -7.96
CA ARG A 8 6.96 -11.74 -8.86
C ARG A 8 6.06 -10.54 -8.45
N TRP A 9 5.26 -10.68 -7.40
CA TRP A 9 4.18 -9.78 -6.98
C TRP A 9 4.70 -8.64 -6.12
N LEU A 10 5.67 -8.89 -5.24
CA LEU A 10 6.28 -7.84 -4.41
C LEU A 10 7.16 -6.85 -5.19
N LEU A 11 7.56 -7.17 -6.43
CA LEU A 11 8.41 -6.30 -7.23
C LEU A 11 7.62 -5.33 -8.12
N ASN A 12 6.30 -5.48 -8.25
CA ASN A 12 5.47 -4.64 -9.12
C ASN A 12 4.22 -4.06 -8.42
N VAL A 13 4.30 -3.92 -7.09
CA VAL A 13 3.28 -3.25 -6.28
C VAL A 13 3.42 -1.74 -6.45
N ARG A 14 3.10 -1.21 -7.65
CA ARG A 14 3.16 0.23 -7.97
C ARG A 14 2.37 1.11 -6.98
N TRP A 15 1.47 0.51 -6.19
CA TRP A 15 0.65 1.19 -5.18
C TRP A 15 1.25 1.22 -3.76
N LEU A 16 2.30 0.46 -3.44
CA LEU A 16 3.03 0.56 -2.15
C LEU A 16 4.14 1.61 -2.17
N ARG A 17 4.48 2.13 -3.36
CA ARG A 17 5.41 3.25 -3.51
C ARG A 17 4.72 4.49 -2.97
N ARG A 18 4.91 4.78 -1.67
CA ARG A 18 4.66 6.13 -1.12
C ARG A 18 5.37 7.09 -2.08
N PRO A 19 4.68 8.06 -2.71
CA PRO A 19 5.42 9.09 -3.42
C PRO A 19 6.35 9.69 -2.38
N ALA A 20 7.66 9.58 -2.61
CA ALA A 20 8.60 10.37 -1.86
C ALA A 20 8.15 11.82 -2.11
N VAL A 21 7.49 12.41 -1.12
CA VAL A 21 7.21 13.83 -1.10
C VAL A 21 8.57 14.45 -0.90
N HIS A 22 9.33 14.56 -2.00
CA HIS A 22 10.45 15.46 -2.07
C HIS A 22 9.82 16.84 -1.85
N LEU A 23 9.91 17.33 -0.62
CA LEU A 23 9.80 18.75 -0.30
C LEU A 23 10.98 19.45 -1.00
N ALA A 24 10.95 19.45 -2.33
CA ALA A 24 11.73 20.35 -3.13
C ALA A 24 11.05 21.70 -2.99
N GLY A 25 11.57 22.52 -2.08
CA GLY A 25 11.22 23.92 -1.96
C GLY A 25 11.42 24.62 -3.30
N PHE A 26 10.31 24.87 -3.96
CA PHE A 26 10.13 25.78 -5.09
C PHE A 26 8.68 26.29 -4.95
N PHE A 27 8.31 27.54 -5.18
CA PHE A 27 8.96 28.82 -5.37
C PHE A 27 7.74 29.77 -5.48
N LEU A 28 7.75 30.91 -4.77
CA LEU A 28 6.98 32.14 -5.05
C LEU A 28 5.72 32.02 -5.95
N ILE A 29 4.52 32.01 -5.35
CA ILE A 29 3.32 32.42 -6.08
C ILE A 29 3.13 33.91 -5.86
N GLY A 30 3.49 34.65 -6.91
CA GLY A 30 3.23 36.08 -7.05
C GLY A 30 1.72 36.36 -7.10
N LEU A 31 1.35 37.44 -6.43
CA LEU A 31 0.08 38.12 -6.56
C LEU A 31 -0.14 38.51 -8.03
N MET A 32 -1.18 37.98 -8.67
CA MET A 32 -1.75 38.61 -9.85
C MET A 32 -3.25 38.80 -9.67
N SER A 33 -3.61 40.08 -9.73
CA SER A 33 -4.89 40.67 -9.42
C SER A 33 -6.02 40.15 -10.31
N THR A 34 -7.19 40.03 -9.69
CA THR A 34 -8.48 39.75 -10.31
C THR A 34 -8.86 40.82 -11.33
N VAL A 35 -9.17 40.43 -12.56
CA VAL A 35 -9.93 41.25 -13.51
C VAL A 35 -11.25 40.52 -13.80
N SER A 36 -12.34 41.08 -13.28
CA SER A 36 -13.70 40.72 -13.65
C SER A 36 -14.04 41.35 -15.00
N LEU A 37 -14.50 40.55 -15.95
CA LEU A 37 -15.24 41.02 -17.11
C LEU A 37 -16.55 40.25 -17.20
N SER A 38 -17.59 40.95 -16.76
CA SER A 38 -18.99 40.68 -17.06
C SER A 38 -19.24 40.76 -18.56
N ASN A 39 -19.92 39.78 -19.13
CA ASN A 39 -20.89 39.96 -20.22
C ASN A 39 -21.82 38.74 -20.27
N GLY A 40 -23.12 39.01 -20.15
CA GLY A 40 -24.19 38.06 -20.49
C GLY A 40 -24.23 37.79 -22.01
N PRO A 41 -25.11 36.88 -22.46
CA PRO A 41 -26.50 37.29 -22.58
C PRO A 41 -27.53 36.26 -22.07
N GLN A 42 -28.72 36.81 -21.90
CA GLN A 42 -30.00 36.18 -21.60
C GLN A 42 -30.40 35.17 -22.67
N VAL A 43 -30.99 34.05 -22.24
CA VAL A 43 -31.95 33.28 -23.04
C VAL A 43 -33.12 32.88 -22.15
N GLU A 44 -34.28 33.06 -22.77
CA GLU A 44 -35.67 33.07 -22.34
C GLU A 44 -36.20 31.74 -21.80
N GLU A 45 -37.32 31.88 -21.08
CA GLU A 45 -38.13 30.87 -20.42
C GLU A 45 -38.91 29.99 -21.40
N ASP A 46 -39.14 28.73 -21.04
CA ASP A 46 -40.45 28.07 -21.17
C ASP A 46 -40.39 26.66 -20.56
N GLY A 47 -41.41 26.32 -19.75
CA GLY A 47 -41.72 24.92 -19.43
C GLY A 47 -41.72 24.54 -17.95
N VAL A 48 -42.76 24.98 -17.24
CA VAL A 48 -43.15 24.42 -15.93
C VAL A 48 -43.48 22.93 -16.06
N THR A 49 -42.58 22.05 -15.62
CA THR A 49 -42.92 20.69 -15.20
C THR A 49 -42.65 20.57 -13.71
N SER A 50 -43.76 20.54 -12.96
CA SER A 50 -43.75 20.32 -11.52
C SER A 50 -43.23 18.91 -11.22
N LEU A 51 -41.97 18.81 -10.82
CA LEU A 51 -41.43 17.60 -10.21
C LEU A 51 -41.51 17.79 -8.69
N SER A 52 -42.53 17.16 -8.12
CA SER A 52 -42.66 16.92 -6.69
C SER A 52 -41.40 16.23 -6.17
N MET A 53 -40.53 17.00 -5.51
CA MET A 53 -39.42 16.48 -4.72
C MET A 53 -39.98 16.06 -3.36
N GLY A 54 -40.24 14.77 -3.21
CA GLY A 54 -40.44 14.16 -1.90
C GLY A 54 -39.15 14.28 -1.07
N PRO A 55 -39.24 14.38 0.27
CA PRO A 55 -38.05 14.44 1.10
C PRO A 55 -37.28 13.13 1.03
N LEU A 56 -36.04 13.21 0.53
CA LEU A 56 -35.04 12.14 0.59
C LEU A 56 -34.64 11.98 2.06
N SER A 57 -35.22 11.00 2.76
CA SER A 57 -34.66 10.51 4.03
C SER A 57 -33.41 9.71 3.72
N ILE A 58 -32.25 10.34 3.86
CA ILE A 58 -30.97 9.64 3.90
C ILE A 58 -30.85 9.05 5.30
N GLY A 59 -31.40 7.85 5.49
CA GLY A 59 -30.99 6.99 6.61
C GLY A 59 -29.54 6.57 6.34
N GLN A 60 -28.58 7.16 7.06
CA GLN A 60 -27.22 6.62 7.09
C GLN A 60 -27.23 5.36 7.95
N GLU A 61 -27.71 4.27 7.39
CA GLU A 61 -27.40 2.94 7.89
C GLU A 61 -26.00 2.61 7.39
N VAL A 62 -25.01 2.86 8.26
CA VAL A 62 -23.67 2.31 8.12
C VAL A 62 -23.81 0.80 8.25
N SER A 63 -24.15 0.14 7.14
CA SER A 63 -23.98 -1.29 7.01
C SER A 63 -22.47 -1.51 7.02
N ALA A 64 -21.94 -1.92 8.17
CA ALA A 64 -20.70 -2.66 8.22
C ALA A 64 -20.91 -3.90 7.34
N GLN A 65 -20.61 -3.77 6.05
CA GLN A 65 -20.58 -4.89 5.14
C GLN A 65 -19.47 -5.77 5.66
N SER A 66 -19.83 -6.78 6.45
CA SER A 66 -18.96 -7.92 6.68
C SER A 66 -18.65 -8.46 5.30
N VAL A 67 -17.43 -8.22 4.84
CA VAL A 67 -16.91 -8.85 3.63
C VAL A 67 -16.98 -10.34 3.91
N GLN A 68 -18.04 -10.98 3.45
CA GLN A 68 -18.20 -12.41 3.57
C GLN A 68 -17.27 -12.98 2.51
N SER A 69 -16.01 -13.18 2.91
CA SER A 69 -14.98 -13.76 2.06
C SER A 69 -15.48 -15.11 1.57
N SER A 70 -15.73 -15.22 0.27
CA SER A 70 -15.97 -16.48 -0.41
C SER A 70 -14.68 -17.28 -0.61
N SER A 71 -13.63 -16.94 0.13
CA SER A 71 -12.31 -17.56 0.07
C SER A 71 -12.12 -18.46 1.28
N ASP A 72 -11.29 -19.49 1.17
CA ASP A 72 -10.92 -20.41 2.26
C ASP A 72 -10.16 -19.72 3.42
N PHE A 73 -10.07 -18.38 3.41
CA PHE A 73 -9.28 -17.58 4.35
C PHE A 73 -10.19 -16.68 5.20
N SER A 74 -9.92 -16.64 6.51
CA SER A 74 -10.66 -15.78 7.43
C SER A 74 -10.30 -14.31 7.28
N ALA A 75 -11.13 -13.41 7.81
CA ALA A 75 -10.80 -11.99 7.87
C ALA A 75 -9.51 -11.73 8.68
N GLU A 76 -9.27 -12.52 9.74
CA GLU A 76 -8.04 -12.47 10.53
C GLU A 76 -6.83 -12.87 9.69
N ASP A 77 -6.93 -13.94 8.89
CA ASP A 77 -5.85 -14.36 7.99
C ASP A 77 -5.49 -13.26 6.98
N VAL A 78 -6.50 -12.57 6.43
CA VAL A 78 -6.32 -11.47 5.48
C VAL A 78 -5.63 -10.28 6.16
N ASP A 79 -6.01 -9.97 7.40
CA ASP A 79 -5.43 -8.86 8.17
C ASP A 79 -3.98 -9.15 8.54
N SER A 80 -3.70 -10.35 9.04
CA SER A 80 -2.34 -10.82 9.33
C SER A 80 -1.47 -10.90 8.08
N TYR A 81 -2.04 -11.24 6.93
CA TYR A 81 -1.34 -11.25 5.66
C TYR A 81 -0.97 -9.83 5.19
N ALA A 82 -1.92 -8.90 5.28
CA ALA A 82 -1.71 -7.49 4.95
C ALA A 82 -0.64 -6.85 5.84
N ASP A 83 -0.67 -7.12 7.15
CA ASP A 83 0.35 -6.67 8.11
C ASP A 83 1.75 -7.21 7.77
N ALA A 84 1.87 -8.52 7.51
CA ALA A 84 3.13 -9.13 7.08
C ALA A 84 3.65 -8.48 5.79
N LEU A 85 2.79 -8.26 4.79
CA LEU A 85 3.19 -7.63 3.53
C LEU A 85 3.76 -6.23 3.73
N LEU A 86 3.12 -5.41 4.56
CA LEU A 86 3.58 -4.04 4.84
C LEU A 86 4.97 -4.04 5.48
N LYS A 87 5.19 -4.92 6.46
CA LYS A 87 6.49 -5.06 7.16
C LYS A 87 7.59 -5.59 6.23
N ILE A 88 7.26 -6.61 5.43
CA ILE A 88 8.20 -7.20 4.46
C ILE A 88 8.58 -6.19 3.38
N GLU A 89 7.62 -5.38 2.90
CA GLU A 89 7.92 -4.36 1.90
C GLU A 89 8.92 -3.32 2.40
N ALA A 90 8.84 -2.94 3.68
CA ALA A 90 9.79 -1.99 4.28
C ALA A 90 11.24 -2.51 4.22
N ILE A 91 11.47 -3.76 4.65
CA ILE A 91 12.81 -4.36 4.57
C ILE A 91 13.23 -4.68 3.13
N ARG A 92 12.28 -5.00 2.23
CA ARG A 92 12.57 -5.21 0.81
C ARG A 92 13.13 -3.94 0.17
N GLN A 93 12.53 -2.78 0.43
CA GLN A 93 13.00 -1.50 -0.09
C GLN A 93 14.40 -1.16 0.41
N GLN A 94 14.68 -1.45 1.69
CA GLN A 94 16.02 -1.27 2.26
C GLN A 94 17.05 -2.14 1.52
N THR A 95 16.82 -3.45 1.43
CA THR A 95 17.74 -4.37 0.75
C THR A 95 17.88 -4.06 -0.74
N TRP A 96 16.79 -3.62 -1.40
CA TRP A 96 16.83 -3.22 -2.80
C TRP A 96 17.72 -1.99 -3.03
N SER A 97 17.70 -1.02 -2.12
CA SER A 97 18.56 0.16 -2.22
C SER A 97 20.06 -0.18 -2.11
N GLU A 98 20.41 -1.20 -1.32
CA GLU A 98 21.77 -1.72 -1.21
C GLU A 98 22.20 -2.38 -2.52
N LEU A 99 21.31 -3.18 -3.13
CA LEU A 99 21.55 -3.77 -4.45
C LEU A 99 21.74 -2.70 -5.53
N GLU A 100 20.83 -1.72 -5.63
CA GLU A 100 20.93 -0.66 -6.64
C GLU A 100 22.24 0.14 -6.52
N ALA A 101 22.70 0.40 -5.30
CA ALA A 101 23.94 1.13 -5.06
C ALA A 101 25.18 0.41 -5.61
N GLU A 102 25.22 -0.92 -5.55
CA GLU A 102 26.36 -1.70 -6.05
C GLU A 102 26.32 -1.91 -7.56
N PHE A 103 25.14 -2.15 -8.12
CA PHE A 103 25.01 -2.45 -9.54
C PHE A 103 24.99 -1.21 -10.44
N ALA A 104 24.66 -0.02 -9.93
CA ALA A 104 24.57 1.19 -10.75
C ALA A 104 25.84 1.45 -11.58
N PRO A 105 25.72 1.70 -12.90
CA PRO A 105 24.50 1.95 -13.67
C PRO A 105 23.86 0.71 -14.33
N GLN A 106 24.35 -0.48 -14.03
CA GLN A 106 23.85 -1.75 -14.57
C GLN A 106 22.55 -2.15 -13.85
N PRO A 107 21.66 -2.90 -14.52
CA PRO A 107 20.47 -3.42 -13.86
C PRO A 107 20.85 -4.43 -12.77
N VAL A 108 20.14 -4.38 -11.64
CA VAL A 108 20.22 -5.40 -10.59
C VAL A 108 19.78 -6.75 -11.17
N PRO A 109 20.55 -7.83 -11.00
CA PRO A 109 20.17 -9.16 -11.46
C PRO A 109 18.90 -9.66 -10.75
N GLU A 110 18.28 -10.70 -11.31
CA GLU A 110 17.19 -11.39 -10.61
C GLU A 110 17.74 -12.05 -9.34
N VAL A 111 17.08 -11.80 -8.20
CA VAL A 111 17.46 -12.32 -6.88
C VAL A 111 16.24 -12.97 -6.25
N ALA A 112 16.39 -14.22 -5.82
CA ALA A 112 15.29 -15.01 -5.25
C ALA A 112 15.72 -15.75 -3.98
N CYS A 113 14.95 -15.57 -2.89
CA CYS A 113 15.19 -16.23 -1.60
C CYS A 113 15.19 -17.76 -1.61
N HIS A 114 14.70 -18.38 -2.69
CA HIS A 114 14.58 -19.83 -2.82
C HIS A 114 15.56 -20.43 -3.83
N ASP A 115 16.40 -19.60 -4.45
CA ASP A 115 17.35 -20.02 -5.48
C ASP A 115 18.73 -19.44 -5.18
N GLU A 116 19.58 -20.26 -4.55
CA GLU A 116 20.96 -19.89 -4.20
C GLU A 116 21.79 -19.50 -5.43
N GLN A 117 21.46 -20.05 -6.62
CA GLN A 117 22.19 -19.73 -7.85
C GLN A 117 22.01 -18.26 -8.24
N THR A 118 20.89 -17.64 -7.86
CA THR A 118 20.64 -16.20 -8.08
C THR A 118 21.53 -15.30 -7.21
N LEU A 119 22.21 -15.85 -6.20
CA LEU A 119 23.10 -15.10 -5.30
C LEU A 119 24.57 -15.15 -5.73
N GLU A 120 24.96 -16.10 -6.58
CA GLU A 120 26.36 -16.35 -6.95
C GLU A 120 27.04 -15.14 -7.64
N GLY A 121 26.25 -14.24 -8.24
CA GLY A 121 26.72 -13.02 -8.89
C GLY A 121 26.83 -11.79 -7.98
N LEU A 122 26.44 -11.91 -6.70
CA LEU A 122 26.45 -10.80 -5.74
C LEU A 122 27.76 -10.79 -4.93
N SER A 123 28.19 -9.61 -4.46
CA SER A 123 29.26 -9.52 -3.45
C SER A 123 28.86 -10.24 -2.16
N GLU A 124 29.84 -10.70 -1.37
CA GLU A 124 29.57 -11.41 -0.11
C GLU A 124 28.68 -10.57 0.84
N ALA A 125 28.91 -9.26 0.90
CA ALA A 125 28.10 -8.34 1.69
C ALA A 125 26.64 -8.30 1.22
N LEU A 126 26.41 -8.24 -0.09
CA LEU A 126 25.05 -8.28 -0.65
C LEU A 126 24.38 -9.64 -0.47
N GLN A 127 25.11 -10.74 -0.62
CA GLN A 127 24.57 -12.07 -0.33
C GLN A 127 24.07 -12.14 1.11
N GLN A 128 24.86 -11.63 2.07
CA GLN A 128 24.44 -11.55 3.47
C GLN A 128 23.21 -10.66 3.66
N SER A 129 23.12 -9.51 2.98
CA SER A 129 21.95 -8.64 3.04
C SER A 129 20.69 -9.31 2.49
N VAL A 130 20.80 -10.02 1.36
CA VAL A 130 19.67 -10.77 0.78
C VAL A 130 19.25 -11.93 1.68
N VAL A 131 20.19 -12.72 2.19
CA VAL A 131 19.89 -13.81 3.13
C VAL A 131 19.18 -13.27 4.37
N ARG A 132 19.67 -12.15 4.93
CA ARG A 132 19.04 -11.49 6.07
C ARG A 132 17.60 -11.05 5.75
N PHE A 133 17.36 -10.46 4.58
CA PHE A 133 16.02 -10.11 4.13
C PHE A 133 15.10 -11.34 4.07
N CYS A 134 15.58 -12.46 3.51
CA CYS A 134 14.82 -13.69 3.39
C CYS A 134 14.46 -14.28 4.77
N GLU A 135 15.40 -14.28 5.71
CA GLU A 135 15.20 -14.76 7.08
C GLU A 135 14.25 -13.86 7.86
N GLN A 136 14.45 -12.54 7.81
CA GLN A 136 13.60 -11.57 8.47
C GLN A 136 12.17 -11.63 7.96
N SER A 137 11.97 -11.85 6.66
CA SER A 137 10.63 -12.02 6.10
C SER A 137 9.89 -13.19 6.75
N ILE A 138 10.56 -14.32 7.00
CA ILE A 138 9.97 -15.48 7.69
C ILE A 138 9.56 -15.12 9.12
N VAL A 139 10.38 -14.34 9.81
CA VAL A 139 10.07 -13.86 11.17
C VAL A 139 8.84 -12.97 11.13
N LEU A 140 8.78 -11.99 10.23
CA LEU A 140 7.68 -11.03 10.13
C LEU A 140 6.34 -11.72 9.79
N VAL A 141 6.35 -12.75 8.93
CA VAL A 141 5.16 -13.58 8.68
C VAL A 141 4.66 -14.25 9.96
N ARG A 142 5.57 -14.78 10.78
CA ARG A 142 5.20 -15.45 12.03
C ARG A 142 4.71 -14.46 13.07
N GLU A 143 5.33 -13.30 13.16
CA GLU A 143 4.94 -12.23 14.07
C GLU A 143 3.55 -11.67 13.75
N SER A 144 3.11 -11.71 12.49
CA SER A 144 1.75 -11.34 12.13
C SER A 144 0.70 -12.40 12.46
N GLY A 145 1.12 -13.57 12.95
CA GLY A 145 0.23 -14.68 13.33
C GLY A 145 0.04 -15.74 12.26
N LEU A 146 0.71 -15.63 11.11
CA LEU A 146 0.62 -16.62 10.03
C LEU A 146 1.76 -17.64 10.09
N SER A 147 1.46 -18.87 9.67
CA SER A 147 2.52 -19.77 9.21
C SER A 147 3.00 -19.38 7.82
N VAL A 148 4.25 -19.74 7.49
CA VAL A 148 4.80 -19.58 6.13
C VAL A 148 3.92 -20.26 5.08
N THR A 149 3.31 -21.40 5.43
CA THR A 149 2.40 -22.13 4.54
C THR A 149 1.13 -21.31 4.26
N GLN A 150 0.47 -20.77 5.30
CA GLN A 150 -0.72 -19.94 5.13
C GLN A 150 -0.41 -18.68 4.32
N PHE A 151 0.71 -18.00 4.62
CA PHE A 151 1.15 -16.84 3.84
C PHE A 151 1.29 -17.19 2.36
N ASN A 152 2.02 -18.26 2.05
CA ASN A 152 2.21 -18.71 0.66
C ASN A 152 0.90 -19.11 -0.03
N GLN A 153 -0.05 -19.72 0.71
CA GLN A 153 -1.38 -20.05 0.18
C GLN A 153 -2.15 -18.78 -0.18
N ILE A 154 -2.19 -17.79 0.70
CA ILE A 154 -2.85 -16.51 0.43
C ILE A 154 -2.17 -15.78 -0.75
N THR A 155 -0.83 -15.81 -0.83
CA THR A 155 -0.09 -15.27 -1.98
C THR A 155 -0.48 -15.95 -3.29
N ALA A 156 -0.53 -17.29 -3.32
CA ALA A 156 -0.86 -18.03 -4.53
C ALA A 156 -2.31 -17.80 -4.99
N ASN A 157 -3.26 -17.73 -4.05
CA ASN A 157 -4.68 -17.59 -4.38
C ASN A 157 -5.07 -16.17 -4.85
N GLN A 158 -4.28 -15.13 -4.57
CA GLN A 158 -4.60 -13.76 -4.99
C GLN A 158 -4.58 -13.54 -6.51
N GLU A 159 -3.86 -14.37 -7.26
CA GLU A 159 -3.85 -14.27 -8.73
C GLU A 159 -5.17 -14.75 -9.35
N GLU A 160 -5.82 -15.72 -8.70
CA GLU A 160 -7.01 -16.40 -9.22
C GLU A 160 -8.30 -15.90 -8.55
N ASP A 161 -8.23 -15.50 -7.27
CA ASP A 161 -9.35 -15.00 -6.48
C ASP A 161 -9.33 -13.47 -6.36
N ARG A 162 -10.17 -12.82 -7.18
CA ARG A 162 -10.35 -11.36 -7.18
C ARG A 162 -10.97 -10.85 -5.88
N ASN A 163 -11.80 -11.63 -5.19
CA ASN A 163 -12.41 -11.22 -3.93
C ASN A 163 -11.34 -11.19 -2.83
N LEU A 164 -10.48 -12.21 -2.77
CA LEU A 164 -9.34 -12.23 -1.87
C LEU A 164 -8.39 -11.07 -2.14
N ALA A 165 -8.04 -10.80 -3.40
CA ALA A 165 -7.19 -9.67 -3.76
C ALA A 165 -7.77 -8.32 -3.30
N ASN A 166 -9.06 -8.10 -3.49
CA ASN A 166 -9.74 -6.88 -3.02
C ASN A 166 -9.76 -6.79 -1.48
N ALA A 167 -9.98 -7.91 -0.79
CA ALA A 167 -9.98 -7.95 0.67
C ALA A 167 -8.60 -7.60 1.24
N VAL A 168 -7.52 -8.16 0.67
CA VAL A 168 -6.14 -7.81 1.03
C VAL A 168 -5.86 -6.32 0.80
N GLN A 169 -6.27 -5.77 -0.35
CA GLN A 169 -6.08 -4.34 -0.63
C GLN A 169 -6.82 -3.45 0.38
N ALA A 170 -8.06 -3.80 0.73
CA ALA A 170 -8.82 -3.07 1.74
C ALA A 170 -8.16 -3.15 3.12
N ALA A 171 -7.65 -4.32 3.52
CA ALA A 171 -6.94 -4.51 4.78
C ALA A 171 -5.66 -3.65 4.84
N ILE A 172 -4.85 -3.66 3.78
CA ILE A 172 -3.65 -2.80 3.66
C ILE A 172 -4.02 -1.33 3.83
N ALA A 173 -5.04 -0.84 3.12
CA ALA A 173 -5.45 0.55 3.19
C ALA A 173 -5.90 0.97 4.60
N ARG A 174 -6.64 0.09 5.29
CA ARG A 174 -7.07 0.33 6.68
C ARG A 174 -5.89 0.38 7.65
N LEU A 175 -4.92 -0.54 7.53
CA LEU A 175 -3.73 -0.56 8.38
C LEU A 175 -2.90 0.72 8.20
N GLN A 176 -2.68 1.16 6.97
CA GLN A 176 -1.94 2.41 6.70
C GLN A 176 -2.63 3.66 7.24
N GLN A 177 -3.97 3.71 7.24
CA GLN A 177 -4.73 4.80 7.85
C GLN A 177 -4.61 4.80 9.36
N ALA A 178 -4.66 3.62 9.99
CA ALA A 178 -4.47 3.49 11.43
C ALA A 178 -3.07 3.99 11.85
N ASP A 179 -2.02 3.61 11.12
CA ASP A 179 -0.66 4.09 11.36
C ASP A 179 -0.58 5.62 11.24
N ALA A 180 -1.21 6.20 10.22
CA ALA A 180 -1.21 7.66 10.02
C ALA A 180 -1.87 8.40 11.20
N LEU A 181 -2.97 7.87 11.74
CA LEU A 181 -3.65 8.46 12.89
C LEU A 181 -2.80 8.38 14.17
N THR A 182 -2.07 7.29 14.37
CA THR A 182 -1.16 7.16 15.54
C THR A 182 0.08 8.05 15.42
N SER A 183 0.57 8.33 14.20
CA SER A 183 1.71 9.22 13.98
C SER A 183 1.39 10.72 14.14
N GLY A 184 0.11 11.10 14.19
CA GLY A 184 -0.35 12.49 14.31
C GLY A 184 -0.55 12.97 15.76
N THR A 185 -0.54 12.07 16.75
CA THR A 185 -0.82 12.41 18.15
C THR A 185 0.41 12.82 18.97
N ASP A 186 1.61 12.73 18.39
CA ASP A 186 2.87 13.02 19.10
C ASP A 186 3.36 14.48 18.92
N GLY A 187 2.51 15.36 18.37
CA GLY A 187 2.84 16.74 18.00
C GLY A 187 2.30 17.84 18.91
N GLU A 188 1.77 17.54 20.10
CA GLU A 188 1.30 18.54 21.07
C GLU A 188 2.07 18.39 22.38
N SER A 189 3.34 18.79 22.38
CA SER A 189 4.08 19.07 23.62
C SER A 189 4.09 20.57 23.84
N ASP A 190 3.15 20.98 24.68
CA ASP A 190 3.04 22.24 25.41
C ASP A 190 4.39 22.94 25.63
N GLY A 191 4.50 24.12 25.05
CA GLY A 191 5.46 25.13 25.46
C GLY A 191 4.73 26.46 25.52
N THR A 192 4.42 26.96 26.72
CA THR A 192 4.92 28.27 27.18
C THR A 192 4.56 28.56 28.65
N ASN A 193 5.64 28.69 29.44
CA ASN A 193 5.98 29.73 30.42
C ASN A 193 5.02 30.09 31.58
#